data_AF-A0A6N7F457-F1
#
_entry.id   AF-A0A6N7F457-F1
#
_cell.length_a   1.000
_cell.length_b   1.000
_cell.length_c   1.000
_cell.angle_alpha   90.00
_cell.angle_beta   90.00
_cell.angle_gamma   90.00
#
_symmetry.space_group_name_H-M   'P 1'
#
loop_
_entity.id
_entity.type
_entity.pdbx_description
1 polymer ?
#
loop_
_entity_poly.entity_id
_entity_poly.type
_entity_poly.pdbx_seq_one_letter_code
_entity_poly.pdbx_strand_id
1 'polypeptide(L)'
;MGGAAALAGQALAANWRPAWQMVAYGLLLATADRFLVFALFGGDLVSPAGFLADAVLIEAIGLCAWRFTRARRMVTQYPWLFERAGPFGWRSRRD
;
A
#
# COMPACT_ATOMS: atom_id res chain seq x y z
N MET A 1 -10.87 -5.91 -3.72
CA MET A 1 -9.69 -5.11 -4.09
C MET A 1 -8.91 -4.54 -2.90
N GLY A 2 -9.55 -3.86 -1.94
CA GLY A 2 -8.82 -3.29 -0.78
C GLY A 2 -7.93 -4.27 -0.01
N GLY A 3 -8.36 -5.54 0.16
CA GLY A 3 -7.53 -6.57 0.80
C GLY A 3 -6.22 -6.87 0.05
N ALA A 4 -6.26 -6.93 -1.29
CA ALA A 4 -5.08 -7.17 -2.11
C ALA A 4 -4.10 -5.99 -2.04
N ALA A 5 -4.61 -4.76 -2.06
CA ALA A 5 -3.80 -3.55 -1.89
C ALA A 5 -3.11 -3.53 -0.52
N ALA A 6 -3.83 -3.88 0.55
CA ALA A 6 -3.28 -3.96 1.90
C ALA A 6 -2.17 -5.02 2.00
N LEU A 7 -2.39 -6.22 1.45
CA LEU A 7 -1.39 -7.29 1.44
C LEU A 7 -0.15 -6.92 0.62
N ALA A 8 -0.32 -6.27 -0.53
CA ALA A 8 0.78 -5.77 -1.34
C ALA A 8 1.63 -4.75 -0.57
N GLY A 9 0.99 -3.76 0.05
CA GLY A 9 1.67 -2.76 0.89
C GLY A 9 2.44 -3.39 2.05
N GLN A 10 1.83 -4.35 2.75
CA GLN A 10 2.48 -5.11 3.83
C GLN A 10 3.69 -5.90 3.33
N ALA A 11 3.57 -6.61 2.21
CA ALA A 11 4.63 -7.44 1.65
C ALA A 11 5.86 -6.60 1.22
N LEU A 12 5.62 -5.44 0.60
CA LEU A 12 6.68 -4.52 0.21
C LEU A 12 7.40 -3.93 1.43
N ALA A 13 6.64 -3.45 2.41
CA ALA A 13 7.23 -2.90 3.64
C ALA A 13 8.00 -3.96 4.43
N ALA A 14 7.48 -5.20 4.46
CA ALA A 14 8.11 -6.34 5.10
C ALA A 14 9.50 -6.67 4.52
N ASN A 15 9.66 -6.51 3.21
CA ASN A 15 10.90 -6.71 2.48
C ASN A 15 11.74 -5.43 2.32
N TRP A 16 11.46 -4.43 3.15
CA TRP A 16 12.16 -3.14 3.15
C TRP A 16 12.10 -2.36 1.83
N ARG A 17 11.18 -2.69 0.93
CA ARG A 17 11.04 -2.04 -0.37
C ARG A 17 10.52 -0.60 -0.25
N PRO A 18 10.96 0.30 -1.14
CA PRO A 18 10.56 1.70 -1.12
C PRO A 18 9.09 1.89 -1.50
N ALA A 19 8.47 2.97 -1.01
CA ALA A 19 7.05 3.26 -1.23
C ALA A 19 6.68 3.43 -2.71
N TRP A 20 7.59 3.90 -3.57
CA TRP A 20 7.32 4.05 -5.00
C TRP A 20 6.98 2.71 -5.68
N GLN A 21 7.48 1.58 -5.17
CA GLN A 21 7.12 0.26 -5.69
C GLN A 21 5.66 -0.07 -5.38
N MET A 22 5.12 0.41 -4.25
CA MET A 22 3.69 0.28 -3.97
C MET A 22 2.89 1.03 -5.03
N VAL A 23 3.31 2.24 -5.42
CA VAL A 23 2.64 3.03 -6.46
C VAL A 23 2.70 2.35 -7.83
N ALA A 24 3.87 1.84 -8.22
CA ALA A 24 4.01 1.13 -9.49
C ALA A 24 3.15 -0.14 -9.54
N TYR A 25 3.15 -0.95 -8.48
CA TYR A 25 2.37 -2.19 -8.42
C TYR A 25 0.87 -1.93 -8.19
N GLY A 26 0.50 -0.87 -7.48
CA GLY A 26 -0.88 -0.48 -7.25
C GLY A 26 -1.56 0.01 -8.53
N LEU A 27 -0.85 0.73 -9.40
CA LEU A 27 -1.33 1.07 -10.75
C LEU A 27 -1.60 -0.17 -11.63
N LEU A 28 -0.72 -1.18 -11.56
CA LEU A 28 -0.95 -2.45 -12.25
C LEU A 28 -2.16 -3.20 -11.67
N LEU A 29 -2.30 -3.18 -10.34
CA LEU A 29 -3.45 -3.77 -9.65
C LEU A 29 -4.76 -3.07 -10.00
N ALA A 30 -4.77 -1.75 -10.13
CA ALA A 30 -5.92 -0.96 -10.57
C ALA A 30 -6.31 -1.29 -12.02
N THR A 31 -5.32 -1.48 -12.90
CA THR A 31 -5.57 -1.94 -14.28
C THR A 31 -6.23 -3.32 -14.29
N ALA A 32 -5.73 -4.25 -13.48
CA ALA A 32 -6.29 -5.59 -13.35
C ALA A 32 -7.72 -5.57 -12.77
N ASP A 33 -7.97 -4.73 -11.77
CA ASP A 33 -9.32 -4.53 -11.22
C ASP A 33 -10.29 -4.00 -12.27
N ARG A 34 -9.87 -2.98 -13.03
CA ARG A 34 -10.70 -2.41 -14.09
C ARG A 34 -11.04 -3.44 -15.17
N PHE A 35 -10.08 -4.28 -15.53
CA PHE A 35 -10.30 -5.39 -16.44
C PHE A 35 -11.34 -6.38 -15.90
N LEU A 36 -11.31 -6.69 -14.59
CA LEU A 36 -12.33 -7.54 -13.97
C LEU A 36 -13.70 -6.86 -13.93
N VAL A 37 -13.77 -5.56 -13.68
CA VAL A 37 -15.03 -4.79 -13.74
C VAL A 37 -15.66 -4.87 -15.12
N PHE A 38 -14.85 -4.69 -16.18
CA PHE A 38 -15.30 -4.86 -17.56
C PHE A 38 -15.75 -6.30 -17.85
N ALA A 39 -14.90 -7.29 -17.55
CA ALA A 39 -15.12 -8.67 -17.96
C ALA A 39 -16.28 -9.36 -17.20
N LEU A 40 -16.47 -9.06 -15.91
CA LEU A 40 -17.47 -9.71 -15.08
C LEU A 40 -18.79 -8.94 -15.02
N PHE A 41 -18.73 -7.61 -15.09
CA PHE A 41 -19.90 -6.75 -14.86
C PHE A 41 -20.28 -5.90 -16.07
N GLY A 42 -19.55 -6.02 -17.19
CA GLY A 42 -19.83 -5.28 -18.41
C GLY A 42 -19.58 -3.77 -18.30
N GLY A 43 -18.80 -3.32 -17.31
CA GLY A 43 -18.50 -1.89 -17.11
C GLY A 43 -17.49 -1.33 -18.13
N ASP A 44 -17.45 -0.01 -18.31
CA ASP A 44 -16.54 0.63 -19.27
C ASP A 44 -15.06 0.47 -18.88
N LEU A 45 -14.30 -0.18 -19.76
CA LEU A 45 -12.87 -0.44 -19.58
C LEU A 45 -12.03 0.85 -19.62
N VAL A 46 -12.37 1.79 -20.50
CA VAL A 46 -11.57 2.99 -20.81
C VAL A 46 -12.12 4.23 -20.13
N SER A 47 -12.87 4.10 -19.03
CA SER A 47 -13.35 5.26 -18.28
C SER A 47 -12.22 5.82 -17.39
N PRO A 48 -11.68 7.03 -17.69
CA PRO A 48 -10.54 7.57 -16.96
C PRO A 48 -10.89 7.93 -15.52
N ALA A 49 -12.12 8.41 -15.28
CA ALA A 49 -12.60 8.78 -13.96
C ALA A 49 -12.69 7.57 -13.02
N GLY A 50 -13.21 6.44 -13.52
CA GLY A 50 -13.31 5.23 -12.70
C GLY A 50 -11.94 4.58 -12.47
N PHE A 51 -11.06 4.56 -13.47
CA PHE A 51 -9.68 4.11 -13.26
C PHE A 51 -8.97 4.94 -12.19
N LEU A 52 -9.09 6.27 -12.23
CA LEU A 52 -8.50 7.15 -11.22
C LEU A 52 -9.09 6.90 -9.83
N ALA A 53 -10.39 6.70 -9.70
CA ALA A 53 -11.02 6.40 -8.41
C ALA A 53 -10.50 5.07 -7.82
N ASP A 54 -10.45 4.02 -8.65
CA ASP A 54 -9.96 2.68 -8.25
C ASP A 54 -8.48 2.75 -7.86
N ALA A 55 -7.66 3.42 -8.67
CA ALA A 55 -6.24 3.63 -8.41
C ALA A 55 -6.00 4.40 -7.10
N VAL A 56 -6.69 5.53 -6.89
CA VAL A 56 -6.56 6.32 -5.66
C VAL A 56 -6.93 5.49 -4.43
N LEU A 57 -7.99 4.69 -4.51
CA LEU A 57 -8.42 3.84 -3.40
C LEU A 57 -7.38 2.74 -3.10
N ILE A 58 -6.88 2.06 -4.14
CA ILE A 58 -5.83 1.04 -4.02
C ILE A 58 -4.55 1.63 -3.42
N GLU A 59 -4.11 2.78 -3.92
CA GLU A 59 -2.90 3.46 -3.44
C GLU A 59 -3.06 3.92 -2.00
N ALA A 60 -4.19 4.52 -1.64
CA ALA A 60 -4.44 4.98 -0.27
C ALA A 60 -4.35 3.81 0.72
N ILE A 61 -5.01 2.69 0.42
CA ILE A 61 -5.00 1.50 1.27
C ILE A 61 -3.59 0.88 1.32
N GLY A 62 -2.95 0.71 0.17
CA GLY A 62 -1.63 0.07 0.08
C GLY A 62 -0.53 0.88 0.74
N LEU A 63 -0.50 2.20 0.56
CA LEU A 63 0.46 3.10 1.21
C LEU A 63 0.24 3.17 2.73
N CYS A 64 -1.02 3.19 3.19
CA CYS A 64 -1.33 3.11 4.62
C CYS A 64 -0.80 1.80 5.22
N ALA A 65 -1.08 0.67 4.57
CA ALA A 65 -0.61 -0.64 5.00
C ALA A 65 0.93 -0.75 4.98
N TRP A 66 1.57 -0.20 3.94
CA TRP A 66 3.03 -0.10 3.83
C TRP A 66 3.60 0.71 4.99
N ARG A 67 3.05 1.89 5.27
CA ARG A 67 3.58 2.79 6.31
C ARG A 67 3.43 2.22 7.71
N PHE A 68 2.30 1.59 8.00
CA PHE A 68 2.04 0.88 9.26
C PHE A 68 3.04 -0.27 9.46
N THR A 69 3.21 -1.09 8.42
CA THR A 69 4.11 -2.25 8.47
C THR A 69 5.57 -1.84 8.58
N ARG A 70 5.98 -0.77 7.87
CA ARG A 70 7.32 -0.20 7.96
C ARG A 70 7.62 0.29 9.37
N ALA A 71 6.66 0.96 10.02
CA ALA A 71 6.82 1.42 11.39
C ALA A 71 6.98 0.26 12.38
N ARG A 72 6.14 -0.77 12.25
CA ARG A 72 6.27 -1.98 13.06
C ARG A 72 7.62 -2.67 12.86
N ARG A 73 8.06 -2.83 11.61
CA ARG A 73 9.36 -3.43 11.26
C ARG A 73 10.53 -2.66 11.89
N MET A 74 10.52 -1.33 11.84
CA MET A 74 11.57 -0.50 12.45
C MET A 74 11.72 -0.76 13.95
N VAL A 75 10.60 -0.77 14.69
CA VAL A 75 10.62 -0.96 16.14
C VAL A 75 10.96 -2.41 16.53
N THR A 76 10.48 -3.41 15.77
CA THR A 76 10.72 -4.83 16.09
C THR A 76 12.12 -5.30 15.69
N GLN A 77 12.67 -4.85 14.56
CA GLN A 77 13.99 -5.27 14.08
C GLN A 77 15.12 -4.44 14.70
N TYR A 78 14.88 -3.17 15.00
CA TYR A 78 15.88 -2.26 15.58
C TYR A 78 15.44 -1.68 16.94
N PRO A 79 15.05 -2.52 17.93
CA PRO A 79 14.50 -2.05 19.20
C PRO A 79 15.50 -1.25 20.03
N TRP A 80 16.80 -1.43 19.82
CA TRP A 80 17.86 -0.68 20.52
C TRP A 80 18.02 0.76 20.00
N LEU A 81 17.61 1.02 18.75
CA LEU A 81 17.76 2.33 18.09
C LEU A 81 16.44 3.09 18.06
N PHE A 82 15.31 2.39 17.88
CA PHE A 82 14.01 3.00 17.68
C PHE A 82 12.96 2.53 18.69
N GLU A 83 12.05 3.45 19.04
CA GLU A 83 10.84 3.21 19.83
C GLU A 83 9.59 3.61 19.05
N ARG A 84 8.42 3.10 19.47
CA ARG A 84 7.17 3.31 18.74
C ARG A 84 6.61 4.70 19.02
N ALA A 85 6.43 5.50 17.97
CA ALA A 85 5.82 6.82 18.03
C ALA A 85 4.47 6.80 17.28
N GLY A 86 3.52 6.04 17.83
CA GLY A 86 2.17 5.87 17.25
C GLY A 86 2.04 4.71 16.26
N PRO A 87 0.88 4.59 15.57
CA PRO A 87 0.61 3.50 14.63
C PRO A 87 1.42 3.62 13.32
N PHE A 88 1.76 4.84 12.91
CA PHE A 88 2.51 5.12 11.68
C PHE A 88 3.87 5.74 11.96
N GLY A 89 4.43 5.68 13.16
CA GLY A 89 5.65 6.41 13.49
C GLY A 89 6.60 5.62 14.37
N TRP A 90 7.86 6.00 14.32
CA TRP A 90 8.90 5.58 15.25
C TRP A 90 9.77 6.79 15.59
N ARG A 91 10.38 6.77 16.76
CA ARG A 91 11.31 7.80 17.25
C ARG A 91 12.65 7.16 17.60
N SER A 92 13.73 7.92 17.52
CA SER A 92 15.03 7.51 18.06
C SER A 92 14.93 7.37 19.57
N ARG A 93 15.44 6.26 20.12
CA ARG A 93 15.46 6.05 21.58
C ARG A 93 16.42 7.01 22.30
N ARG A 94 17.35 7.64 21.58
CA ARG A 94 18.42 8.47 22.17
C ARG A 94 18.10 9.97 22.21
N ASP A 95 16.87 10.38 21.87
CA ASP A 95 16.43 11.78 21.84
C ASP A 95 15.54 12.17 23.01
#